data_AF-A0AAX3KQK5-F1
#
_entry.id   AF-A0AAX3KQK5-F1
#
_cell.length_a   1.000
_cell.length_b   1.000
_cell.length_c   1.000
_cell.angle_alpha   90.00
_cell.angle_beta   90.00
_cell.angle_gamma   90.00
#
_symmetry.space_group_name_H-M   'P 1'
#
loop_
_entity.id
_entity.type
_entity.pdbx_description
1 polymer ?
#
loop_
_entity_poly.entity_id
_entity_poly.type
_entity_poly.pdbx_seq_one_letter_code
_entity_poly.pdbx_strand_id
1 'polypeptide(L)'
;MTIATQQPAIHFTSFAVQQCIRVNYSDEVVYRNIHPSQDPWALGAVNDASFQEAQRETGEAFTLVTVDDTEGEGVIVASERCEAYYIAHDCRHKAISLCNGEYGGLYWRILAFTGGKENLEDAHQMMVGNCEESIRAACEALSRLVDLPNAMRKHSKALDEAEVAPDGESYNQLLSLAGI
;
A
#
# COMPACT_ATOMS: atom_id res chain seq x y z
N MET A 1 37.52 -16.04 7.16
CA MET A 1 36.56 -15.27 7.98
C MET A 1 35.79 -14.38 7.03
N THR A 2 34.50 -14.64 6.85
CA THR A 2 33.63 -13.83 6.00
C THR A 2 32.93 -12.84 6.92
N ILE A 3 33.23 -11.56 6.77
CA ILE A 3 32.54 -10.50 7.52
C ILE A 3 31.12 -10.46 6.96
N ALA A 4 30.15 -10.88 7.76
CA ALA A 4 28.75 -10.66 7.43
C ALA A 4 28.53 -9.14 7.41
N THR A 5 28.42 -8.57 6.22
CA THR A 5 27.94 -7.20 6.05
C THR A 5 26.52 -7.19 6.60
N GLN A 6 26.32 -6.61 7.79
CA GLN A 6 24.99 -6.31 8.30
C GLN A 6 24.31 -5.42 7.26
N GLN A 7 23.31 -5.96 6.58
CA GLN A 7 22.42 -5.12 5.78
C GLN A 7 21.78 -4.10 6.74
N PRO A 8 21.78 -2.80 6.39
CA PRO A 8 21.11 -1.80 7.19
C PRO A 8 19.63 -2.19 7.34
N ALA A 9 19.11 -2.12 8.56
CA ALA A 9 17.70 -2.38 8.81
C ALA A 9 16.85 -1.37 8.03
N ILE A 10 15.88 -1.86 7.26
CA ILE A 10 14.94 -1.00 6.55
C ILE A 10 14.02 -0.36 7.60
N HIS A 11 14.01 0.97 7.64
CA HIS A 11 13.17 1.74 8.54
C HIS A 11 11.97 2.30 7.77
N PHE A 12 10.79 1.74 8.03
CA PHE A 12 9.54 2.25 7.47
C PHE A 12 9.04 3.45 8.29
N THR A 13 8.61 4.49 7.60
CA THR A 13 8.13 5.75 8.18
C THR A 13 6.62 5.91 8.08
N SER A 14 5.98 5.21 7.14
CA SER A 14 4.54 5.26 6.93
C SER A 14 4.05 4.02 6.20
N PHE A 15 2.75 3.78 6.29
CA PHE A 15 2.06 2.71 5.60
C PHE A 15 0.78 3.24 4.96
N ALA A 16 0.42 2.69 3.80
CA ALA A 16 -0.84 2.97 3.14
C ALA A 16 -1.52 1.66 2.73
N VAL A 17 -2.86 1.67 2.75
CA VAL A 17 -3.67 0.61 2.18
C VAL A 17 -4.03 0.99 0.76
N GLN A 18 -3.87 0.05 -0.17
CA GLN A 18 -4.22 0.26 -1.57
C GLN A 18 -4.95 -0.96 -2.12
N GLN A 19 -5.96 -0.71 -2.96
CA GLN A 19 -6.56 -1.74 -3.79
C GLN A 19 -5.62 -2.08 -4.96
N CYS A 20 -5.58 -3.34 -5.36
CA CYS A 20 -4.70 -3.84 -6.40
C CYS A 20 -5.37 -4.99 -7.18
N ILE A 21 -4.89 -5.24 -8.40
CA ILE A 21 -5.32 -6.38 -9.20
C ILE A 21 -4.30 -7.50 -9.00
N ARG A 22 -4.77 -8.68 -8.62
CA ARG A 22 -3.95 -9.89 -8.67
C ARG A 22 -3.84 -10.34 -10.12
N VAL A 23 -2.62 -10.49 -10.60
CA VAL A 23 -2.31 -11.02 -11.92
C VAL A 23 -1.53 -12.32 -11.75
N ASN A 24 -2.05 -13.40 -12.31
CA ASN A 24 -1.38 -14.70 -12.30
C ASN A 24 -0.63 -14.87 -13.62
N TYR A 25 0.69 -14.83 -13.57
CA TYR A 25 1.55 -15.25 -14.69
C TYR A 25 1.84 -16.75 -14.58
N SER A 26 2.50 -17.31 -15.58
CA SER A 26 2.80 -18.75 -15.64
C SER A 26 3.69 -19.25 -14.49
N ASP A 27 4.54 -18.36 -13.97
CA ASP A 27 5.63 -18.65 -13.05
C ASP A 27 5.54 -17.87 -11.73
N GLU A 28 4.73 -16.81 -11.69
CA GLU A 28 4.57 -15.97 -10.51
C GLU A 28 3.18 -15.36 -10.37
N VAL A 29 2.87 -14.93 -9.15
CA VAL A 29 1.67 -14.15 -8.84
C VAL A 29 2.11 -12.76 -8.41
N VAL A 30 1.63 -11.74 -9.12
CA VAL A 30 1.99 -10.35 -8.86
C VAL A 30 0.73 -9.56 -8.54
N TYR A 31 0.85 -8.59 -7.64
CA TYR A 31 -0.21 -7.65 -7.31
C TYR A 31 0.14 -6.30 -7.91
N ARG A 32 -0.63 -5.88 -8.91
CA ARG A 32 -0.34 -4.72 -9.74
C ARG A 32 -1.20 -3.53 -9.32
N ASN A 33 -0.68 -2.33 -9.51
CA ASN A 33 -1.44 -1.08 -9.34
C ASN A 33 -2.66 -1.10 -10.26
N ILE A 34 -3.79 -0.58 -9.76
CA ILE A 34 -4.91 -0.22 -10.63
C ILE A 34 -4.54 1.13 -11.25
N HIS A 35 -4.48 1.20 -12.58
CA HIS A 35 -4.15 2.45 -13.26
C HIS A 35 -5.28 3.50 -13.05
N PRO A 36 -4.97 4.80 -12.93
CA PRO A 36 -5.98 5.85 -12.73
C PRO A 36 -7.08 5.91 -13.80
N SER A 37 -6.76 5.48 -15.03
CA SER A 37 -7.71 5.41 -16.15
C SER A 37 -8.72 4.25 -16.07
N GLN A 38 -8.69 3.43 -15.02
CA GLN A 38 -9.62 2.33 -14.82
C GLN A 38 -11.08 2.81 -14.83
N ASP A 39 -11.91 2.21 -15.69
CA ASP A 39 -13.36 2.38 -15.64
C ASP A 39 -13.93 1.66 -14.39
N PRO A 40 -14.56 2.39 -13.45
CA PRO A 40 -15.15 1.80 -12.25
C PRO A 40 -16.22 0.74 -12.56
N TRP A 41 -16.95 0.88 -13.68
CA TRP A 41 -17.97 -0.10 -14.06
C TRP A 41 -17.35 -1.44 -14.43
N ALA A 42 -16.35 -1.43 -15.32
CA ALA A 42 -15.67 -2.65 -15.74
C ALA A 42 -15.01 -3.37 -14.56
N LEU A 43 -14.40 -2.61 -13.65
CA LEU A 43 -13.81 -3.17 -12.44
C LEU A 43 -14.87 -3.77 -11.49
N GLY A 44 -16.00 -3.07 -11.33
CA GLY A 44 -17.13 -3.54 -10.52
C GLY A 44 -17.77 -4.82 -11.08
N ALA A 45 -17.83 -4.97 -12.40
CA ALA A 45 -18.37 -6.16 -13.05
C ALA A 45 -17.56 -7.43 -12.76
N VAL A 46 -16.26 -7.30 -12.51
CA VAL A 46 -15.34 -8.43 -12.25
C VAL A 46 -14.89 -8.51 -10.79
N ASN A 47 -15.57 -7.80 -9.88
CA ASN A 47 -15.17 -7.74 -8.48
C ASN A 47 -15.33 -9.10 -7.77
N ASP A 48 -16.49 -9.73 -7.94
CA ASP A 48 -16.85 -10.99 -7.28
C ASP A 48 -16.87 -12.19 -8.25
N ALA A 49 -16.55 -11.94 -9.51
CA ALA A 49 -16.70 -12.90 -10.61
C ALA A 49 -15.42 -13.00 -11.44
N SER A 50 -15.18 -14.17 -12.02
CA SER A 50 -14.19 -14.32 -13.09
C SER A 50 -14.59 -13.50 -14.33
N PHE A 51 -13.64 -13.21 -15.21
CA PHE A 51 -13.94 -12.55 -16.49
C PHE A 51 -15.01 -13.30 -17.29
N GLN A 52 -14.99 -14.64 -17.29
CA GLN A 52 -15.97 -15.45 -18.01
C GLN A 52 -17.38 -15.38 -17.39
N GLU A 53 -17.47 -15.26 -16.06
CA GLU A 53 -18.74 -15.05 -15.37
C GLU A 53 -19.28 -13.65 -15.64
N ALA A 54 -18.45 -12.63 -15.45
CA ALA A 54 -18.81 -11.23 -15.75
C ALA A 54 -19.23 -11.06 -17.22
N GLN A 55 -18.54 -11.70 -18.15
CA GLN A 55 -18.89 -11.67 -19.57
C GLN A 55 -20.25 -12.34 -19.85
N ARG A 56 -20.57 -13.44 -19.17
CA ARG A 56 -21.89 -14.09 -19.32
C ARG A 56 -23.02 -13.21 -18.78
N GLU A 57 -22.78 -12.50 -17.69
CA GLU A 57 -23.79 -11.64 -17.06
C GLU A 57 -24.00 -10.31 -17.79
N THR A 58 -22.91 -9.68 -18.22
CA THR A 58 -22.93 -8.36 -18.86
C THR A 58 -23.05 -8.42 -20.38
N GLY A 59 -22.65 -9.53 -21.00
CA GLY A 59 -22.53 -9.67 -22.45
C GLY A 59 -21.30 -8.98 -23.05
N GLU A 60 -20.37 -8.47 -22.24
CA GLU A 60 -19.15 -7.78 -22.70
C GLU A 60 -17.89 -8.63 -22.47
N ALA A 61 -16.96 -8.59 -23.42
CA ALA A 61 -15.64 -9.18 -23.21
C ALA A 61 -14.78 -8.27 -22.34
N PHE A 62 -14.09 -8.87 -21.36
CA PHE A 62 -13.12 -8.19 -20.50
C PHE A 62 -11.71 -8.74 -20.75
N THR A 63 -10.71 -7.86 -20.68
CA THR A 63 -9.29 -8.23 -20.74
C THR A 63 -8.48 -7.38 -19.78
N LEU A 64 -7.28 -7.85 -19.46
CA LEU A 64 -6.30 -7.03 -18.74
C LEU A 64 -5.43 -6.25 -19.74
N VAL A 65 -5.31 -4.95 -19.50
CA VAL A 65 -4.43 -4.06 -20.25
C VAL A 65 -3.42 -3.44 -19.29
N THR A 66 -2.15 -3.54 -19.64
CA THR A 66 -1.06 -2.84 -18.96
C THR A 66 -0.96 -1.44 -19.54
N VAL A 67 -0.87 -0.45 -18.66
CA VAL A 67 -0.71 0.97 -19.00
C VAL A 67 0.52 1.49 -18.27
N ASP A 68 1.43 2.10 -19.00
CA ASP A 68 2.67 2.72 -18.53
C ASP A 68 2.83 4.08 -19.22
N ASP A 69 2.09 5.07 -18.73
CA ASP A 69 2.03 6.41 -19.29
C ASP A 69 2.48 7.48 -18.29
N THR A 70 2.22 8.76 -18.58
CA THR A 70 2.63 9.88 -17.72
C THR A 70 1.93 9.92 -16.36
N GLU A 71 0.80 9.23 -16.22
CA GLU A 71 0.06 9.11 -14.95
C GLU A 71 0.58 7.96 -14.09
N GLY A 72 1.35 7.04 -14.68
CA GLY A 72 2.13 6.00 -13.99
C GLY A 72 1.97 4.61 -14.61
N GLU A 73 2.55 3.62 -13.92
CA GLU A 73 2.45 2.21 -14.31
C GLU A 73 1.31 1.51 -13.54
N GLY A 74 0.46 0.81 -14.28
CA GLY A 74 -0.62 0.01 -13.72
C GLY A 74 -1.25 -0.97 -14.69
N VAL A 75 -2.31 -1.60 -14.21
CA VAL A 75 -3.16 -2.51 -14.99
C VAL A 75 -4.60 -2.04 -14.86
N ILE A 76 -5.36 -2.19 -15.94
CA ILE A 76 -6.81 -2.01 -15.95
C ILE A 76 -7.51 -3.28 -16.41
N VAL A 77 -8.73 -3.46 -15.92
CA VAL A 77 -9.75 -4.31 -16.52
C VAL A 77 -10.45 -3.49 -17.58
N ALA A 78 -10.19 -3.79 -18.85
CA ALA A 78 -10.77 -3.11 -19.99
C ALA A 78 -11.88 -3.97 -20.59
N SER A 79 -13.08 -3.39 -20.75
CA SER A 79 -14.10 -3.99 -21.60
C SER A 79 -13.82 -3.69 -23.07
N GLU A 80 -14.45 -4.44 -23.98
CA GLU A 80 -14.34 -4.22 -25.43
C GLU A 80 -14.76 -2.81 -25.90
N ARG A 81 -15.43 -2.02 -25.04
CA ARG A 81 -15.84 -0.64 -25.32
C ARG A 81 -14.82 0.40 -24.87
N CYS A 82 -13.82 -0.01 -24.10
CA CYS A 82 -12.79 0.86 -23.57
C CYS A 82 -11.79 1.25 -24.68
N GLU A 83 -11.38 2.52 -24.74
CA GLU A 83 -10.38 2.97 -25.71
C GLU A 83 -9.05 2.22 -25.55
N ALA A 84 -8.63 1.97 -24.31
CA ALA A 84 -7.40 1.24 -24.01
C ALA A 84 -7.43 -0.21 -24.53
N TYR A 85 -8.61 -0.85 -24.60
CA TYR A 85 -8.78 -2.15 -25.24
C TYR A 85 -8.40 -2.08 -26.72
N TYR A 86 -8.94 -1.11 -27.46
CA TYR A 86 -8.66 -0.94 -28.88
C TYR A 86 -7.18 -0.61 -29.14
N ILE A 87 -6.60 0.30 -28.35
CA ILE A 87 -5.18 0.67 -28.48
C ILE A 87 -4.27 -0.54 -28.26
N ALA A 88 -4.55 -1.31 -27.21
CA ALA A 88 -3.77 -2.50 -26.87
C ALA A 88 -3.86 -3.58 -27.97
N HIS A 89 -5.05 -3.80 -28.53
CA HIS A 89 -5.27 -4.79 -29.60
C HIS A 89 -4.70 -4.37 -30.96
N ASP A 90 -4.69 -3.08 -31.26
CA ASP A 90 -4.10 -2.55 -32.48
C ASP A 90 -2.55 -2.59 -32.45
N CYS A 91 -1.93 -2.89 -31.30
CA CYS A 91 -0.48 -2.91 -31.07
C CYS A 91 0.21 -1.60 -31.50
N ARG A 92 -0.50 -0.47 -31.47
CA ARG A 92 -0.04 0.82 -32.00
C ARG A 92 0.78 1.64 -31.00
N HIS A 93 0.72 1.30 -29.72
CA HIS A 93 1.28 2.11 -28.66
C HIS A 93 2.12 1.28 -27.69
N LYS A 94 3.35 1.70 -27.38
CA LYS A 94 4.21 0.97 -26.45
C LYS A 94 3.77 1.09 -24.99
N ALA A 95 3.14 2.21 -24.64
CA ALA A 95 2.65 2.47 -23.28
C ALA A 95 1.37 1.70 -22.92
N ILE A 96 0.62 1.18 -23.89
CA ILE A 96 -0.65 0.51 -23.66
C ILE A 96 -0.62 -0.82 -24.41
N SER A 97 -0.58 -1.92 -23.67
CA SER A 97 -0.44 -3.25 -24.24
C SER A 97 -1.30 -4.27 -23.51
N LEU A 98 -1.65 -5.37 -24.20
CA LEU A 98 -2.33 -6.48 -23.57
C LEU A 98 -1.44 -7.09 -22.47
N CYS A 99 -2.02 -7.31 -21.30
CA CYS A 99 -1.37 -8.03 -20.22
C CYS A 99 -1.36 -9.52 -20.56
N ASN A 100 -0.20 -10.16 -20.45
CA ASN A 100 -0.02 -11.59 -20.72
C ASN A 100 -0.37 -12.49 -19.52
N GLY A 101 -0.69 -11.91 -18.36
CA GLY A 101 -1.15 -12.64 -17.19
C GLY A 101 -2.68 -12.71 -17.11
N GLU A 102 -3.16 -13.67 -16.32
CA GLU A 102 -4.60 -13.88 -16.07
C GLU A 102 -5.10 -13.06 -14.89
N TYR A 103 -6.34 -12.58 -14.97
CA TYR A 103 -6.99 -11.90 -13.87
C TYR A 103 -7.26 -12.85 -12.70
N GLY A 104 -6.66 -12.54 -11.55
CA GLY A 104 -6.77 -13.31 -10.32
C GLY A 104 -7.71 -12.72 -9.27
N GLY A 105 -8.41 -11.62 -9.59
CA GLY A 105 -9.33 -10.94 -8.69
C GLY A 105 -8.81 -9.61 -8.13
N LEU A 106 -9.70 -8.90 -7.43
CA LEU A 106 -9.39 -7.68 -6.69
C LEU A 106 -8.91 -8.00 -5.27
N TYR A 107 -7.84 -7.32 -4.86
CA TYR A 107 -7.20 -7.49 -3.55
C TYR A 107 -6.86 -6.14 -2.92
N TRP A 108 -6.56 -6.19 -1.63
CA TRP A 108 -6.07 -5.09 -0.83
C TRP A 108 -4.68 -5.42 -0.32
N ARG A 109 -3.80 -4.42 -0.30
CA ARG A 109 -2.44 -4.59 0.19
C ARG A 109 -1.98 -3.43 1.06
N ILE A 110 -0.97 -3.71 1.87
CA ILE A 110 -0.24 -2.72 2.65
C ILE A 110 1.06 -2.39 1.92
N LEU A 111 1.22 -1.10 1.62
CA LEU A 111 2.43 -0.50 1.10
C LEU A 111 3.17 0.22 2.23
N ALA A 112 4.47 -0.05 2.38
CA ALA A 112 5.33 0.56 3.37
C ALA A 112 6.37 1.47 2.70
N PHE A 113 6.57 2.66 3.26
CA PHE A 113 7.46 3.68 2.69
C PHE A 113 8.58 4.01 3.67
N THR A 114 9.77 4.32 3.16
CA THR A 114 11.00 4.55 3.96
C THR A 114 11.39 6.03 4.08
N GLY A 115 10.72 6.94 3.36
CA GLY A 115 11.15 8.33 3.20
C GLY A 115 10.08 9.40 3.41
N GLY A 116 8.97 9.10 4.07
CA GLY A 116 7.86 10.05 4.30
C GLY A 116 7.15 10.58 3.04
N LYS A 117 7.63 10.21 1.85
CA LYS A 117 6.96 10.41 0.57
C LYS A 117 6.23 9.13 0.21
N GLU A 118 4.94 9.26 -0.08
CA GLU A 118 4.09 8.19 -0.61
C GLU A 118 4.38 7.94 -2.09
N ASN A 119 5.66 7.80 -2.46
CA ASN A 119 6.03 7.41 -3.82
C ASN A 119 5.77 5.90 -3.98
N LEU A 120 4.84 5.53 -4.87
CA LEU A 120 4.47 4.14 -5.11
C LEU A 120 5.62 3.32 -5.69
N GLU A 121 6.56 3.95 -6.40
CA GLU A 121 7.73 3.27 -6.97
C GLU A 121 8.71 2.78 -5.90
N ASP A 122 8.77 3.49 -4.77
CA ASP A 122 9.65 3.18 -3.63
C ASP A 122 8.92 2.39 -2.53
N ALA A 123 7.68 1.99 -2.79
CA ALA A 123 6.84 1.32 -1.81
C ALA A 123 7.18 -0.18 -1.71
N HIS A 124 7.32 -0.66 -0.48
CA HIS A 124 7.48 -2.08 -0.19
C HIS A 124 6.12 -2.72 0.11
N GLN A 125 5.75 -3.75 -0.65
CA GLN A 125 4.56 -4.53 -0.33
C GLN A 125 4.83 -5.42 0.90
N MET A 126 4.04 -5.23 1.95
CA MET A 126 4.21 -5.95 3.23
C MET A 126 3.22 -7.10 3.39
N MET A 127 1.95 -6.86 3.04
CA MET A 127 0.86 -7.80 3.24
C MET A 127 -0.19 -7.62 2.16
N VAL A 128 -0.88 -8.69 1.79
CA VAL A 128 -1.98 -8.69 0.83
C VAL A 128 -3.12 -9.56 1.37
N GLY A 129 -4.36 -9.20 1.04
CA GLY A 129 -5.56 -9.95 1.42
C GLY A 129 -6.77 -9.54 0.58
N ASN A 130 -7.82 -10.32 0.63
CA ASN A 130 -9.07 -10.08 -0.08
C ASN A 130 -10.14 -9.36 0.77
N CYS A 131 -9.86 -9.09 2.04
CA CYS A 131 -10.76 -8.37 2.96
C CYS A 131 -10.13 -7.02 3.32
N GLU A 132 -10.79 -5.94 2.93
CA GLU A 132 -10.32 -4.57 3.18
C GLU A 132 -10.16 -4.31 4.67
N GLU A 133 -11.15 -4.69 5.49
CA GLU A 133 -11.18 -4.41 6.92
C GLU A 133 -10.01 -5.06 7.64
N SER A 134 -9.68 -6.30 7.28
CA SER A 134 -8.54 -7.02 7.85
C SER A 134 -7.21 -6.37 7.48
N ILE A 135 -7.07 -5.93 6.23
CA ILE A 135 -5.86 -5.24 5.76
C ILE A 135 -5.72 -3.86 6.40
N ARG A 136 -6.83 -3.13 6.55
CA ARG A 136 -6.87 -1.83 7.23
C ARG A 136 -6.51 -1.96 8.71
N ALA A 137 -7.06 -2.95 9.42
CA ALA A 137 -6.71 -3.22 10.81
C ALA A 137 -5.22 -3.57 10.98
N ALA A 138 -4.66 -4.37 10.08
CA ALA A 138 -3.23 -4.69 10.08
C ALA A 138 -2.38 -3.45 9.79
N CYS A 139 -2.78 -2.61 8.84
CA CYS A 139 -2.10 -1.35 8.53
C CYS A 139 -2.10 -0.39 9.72
N GLU A 140 -3.23 -0.25 10.41
CA GLU A 140 -3.32 0.58 11.62
C GLU A 140 -2.38 0.07 12.73
N ALA A 141 -2.29 -1.25 12.92
CA ALA A 141 -1.36 -1.84 13.87
C ALA A 141 0.09 -1.52 13.53
N LEU A 142 0.46 -1.61 12.24
CA LEU A 142 1.81 -1.23 11.76
C LEU A 142 2.10 0.26 11.95
N SER A 143 1.15 1.14 11.63
CA SER A 143 1.31 2.58 11.85
C SER A 143 1.51 2.93 13.32
N ARG A 144 0.77 2.26 14.24
CA ARG A 144 0.97 2.45 15.69
C ARG A 144 2.37 2.06 16.15
N LEU A 145 3.00 1.06 15.54
CA LEU A 145 4.39 0.67 15.87
C LEU A 145 5.40 1.74 15.46
N VAL A 146 5.16 2.44 14.36
CA VAL A 146 6.01 3.57 13.91
C VAL A 146 5.85 4.78 14.81
N ASP A 147 4.64 5.04 15.30
CA ASP A 147 4.37 6.17 16.19
C ASP A 147 4.79 5.92 17.65
N LEU A 148 4.93 4.65 18.05
CA LEU A 148 5.20 4.25 19.42
C LEU A 148 6.41 4.96 20.07
N PRO A 149 7.58 5.09 19.40
CA PRO A 149 8.72 5.80 19.99
C PRO A 149 8.42 7.28 20.29
N ASN A 150 7.65 7.95 19.43
CA ASN A 150 7.26 9.34 19.63
C ASN A 150 6.22 9.47 20.74
N ALA A 151 5.27 8.54 20.83
CA ALA A 151 4.29 8.48 21.90
C ALA A 151 4.97 8.24 23.27
N MET A 152 5.93 7.31 23.35
CA MET A 152 6.70 7.04 24.56
C MET A 152 7.50 8.27 25.02
N ARG A 153 8.17 8.98 24.09
CA ARG A 153 8.89 10.22 24.42
C ARG A 153 7.95 11.31 24.95
N LYS A 154 6.78 11.50 24.32
CA LYS A 154 5.78 12.47 24.78
C LYS A 154 5.24 12.11 26.17
N HIS A 155 4.98 10.83 26.42
CA HIS A 155 4.48 10.36 27.72
C HIS A 155 5.54 10.54 28.82
N SER A 156 6.81 10.21 28.55
CA SER A 156 7.92 10.46 29.47
C SER A 156 8.01 11.95 29.80
N LYS A 157 7.99 12.84 28.79
CA LYS A 157 8.05 14.29 28.99
C LYS A 157 6.87 14.80 29.83
N ALA A 158 5.67 14.27 29.61
CA ALA A 158 4.49 14.64 30.39
C ALA A 158 4.58 14.18 31.85
N LEU A 159 5.21 13.03 32.12
CA LEU A 159 5.50 12.58 33.49
C LEU A 159 6.55 13.48 34.15
N ASP A 160 7.62 13.83 33.44
CA ASP A 160 8.66 14.75 33.92
C ASP A 160 8.08 16.17 34.22
N GLU A 161 7.14 16.65 33.40
CA GLU A 161 6.42 17.92 33.60
C GLU A 161 5.37 17.84 34.71
N ALA A 162 4.82 16.65 34.99
CA ALA A 162 3.90 16.42 36.10
C ALA A 162 4.61 16.21 37.45
N GLU A 163 5.91 15.90 37.45
CA GLU A 163 6.80 15.88 38.62
C GLU A 163 7.22 17.29 39.11
N VAL A 164 6.37 18.29 38.91
CA VAL A 164 6.44 19.55 39.66
C VAL A 164 5.71 19.35 40.98
N ALA A 165 6.39 19.58 42.10
CA ALA A 165 5.81 19.39 43.43
C ALA A 165 4.56 20.28 43.64
N PRO A 166 3.63 19.91 44.54
CA PRO A 166 2.37 20.63 44.75
C PRO A 166 2.51 22.11 45.16
N ASP A 167 3.71 22.54 45.55
CA ASP A 167 4.09 23.89 45.95
C ASP A 167 4.75 24.70 44.82
N GLY A 168 4.96 24.12 43.64
CA GLY A 168 5.58 24.78 42.50
C GLY A 168 7.11 24.87 42.57
N GLU A 169 7.76 24.22 43.55
CA GLU A 169 9.22 24.09 43.57
C GLU A 169 9.67 22.77 42.94
N SER A 170 10.79 22.83 42.21
CA SER A 170 11.38 21.63 41.61
C SER A 170 11.86 20.70 42.72
N TYR A 171 11.54 19.40 42.68
CA TYR A 171 12.04 18.41 43.64
C TYR A 171 13.59 18.41 43.75
N ASN A 172 14.29 18.91 42.73
CA ASN A 172 15.74 19.13 42.73
C ASN A 172 16.20 20.23 43.71
N GLN A 173 15.35 21.18 44.08
CA GLN A 173 15.65 22.18 45.11
C GLN A 173 15.62 21.57 46.52
N LEU A 174 14.73 20.60 46.78
CA LEU A 174 14.71 19.85 48.03
C LEU A 174 15.97 18.99 48.22
N LEU A 175 16.51 18.42 47.14
CA LEU A 175 17.80 17.70 47.17
C LEU A 175 18.98 18.65 47.44
N SER A 176 18.97 19.86 46.86
CA SER A 176 20.00 20.87 47.12
C SER A 176 19.99 21.41 48.56
N LEU A 177 18.82 21.43 49.21
CA LEU A 177 18.66 21.79 50.64
C LEU A 177 19.03 20.64 51.58
N ALA A 178 18.98 19.39 51.11
CA ALA A 178 19.43 18.22 51.86
C ALA A 178 20.95 18.00 51.83
N GLY A 179 21.70 18.83 51.09
CA GLY A 179 23.16 18.82 51.10
C GLY A 179 23.80 17.63 50.36
N ILE A 180 23.21 17.19 49.25
CA ILE A 180 23.89 16.36 48.23
C ILE A 180 24.03 17.19 46.95
#